data_AF-A0A959L9B1-F1
#
_entry.id   AF-A0A959L9B1-F1
#
_cell.length_a   1.000
_cell.length_b   1.000
_cell.length_c   1.000
_cell.angle_alpha   90.00
_cell.angle_beta   90.00
_cell.angle_gamma   90.00
#
_symmetry.space_group_name_H-M   'P 1'
#
loop_
_entity.id
_entity.type
_entity.pdbx_description
1 polymer ?
#
loop_
_entity_poly.entity_id
_entity_poly.type
_entity_poly.pdbx_seq_one_letter_code
_entity_poly.pdbx_strand_id
1 'polypeptide(L)'
;MSCTIEISSIKLPLAVKWCLLGIFSIMFLIKAWDVKYVNKGQSVFTYDAFGYYIYLPGTIIYHDIGKYEWLDSINEEYHLLGNHIYQLHDCPNGNKVAKYYLGTALMQLPFFLVADVYCRYSDKYKRDGFSAPYNVSIHIAGLVYMILGLFILAKVLSVYFEAIVVNLTLISIALATNILQYAVFKSGMSHVYLFFLYTLMLYLVIKWNKNPNLNTSIGIGVLIGLVALIRPTDGLIFLIPLLWR
;
A
#
# COMPACT_ATOMS: atom_id res chain seq x y z
N MET A 1 7.11 15.15 -32.37
CA MET A 1 6.73 16.37 -31.65
C MET A 1 7.42 16.31 -30.28
N SER A 2 8.63 16.85 -30.20
CA SER A 2 9.52 16.74 -29.04
C SER A 2 9.10 17.72 -27.95
N CYS A 3 8.20 17.29 -27.06
CA CYS A 3 7.88 18.05 -25.87
C CYS A 3 9.01 17.84 -24.83
N THR A 4 9.94 18.79 -24.82
CA THR A 4 11.11 18.95 -23.93
C THR A 4 10.75 19.24 -22.48
N ILE A 5 9.55 18.88 -22.02
CA ILE A 5 9.14 19.12 -20.63
C ILE A 5 9.68 18.00 -19.75
N GLU A 6 10.61 18.31 -18.87
CA GLU A 6 11.06 17.39 -17.83
C GLU A 6 9.90 17.12 -16.87
N ILE A 7 9.48 15.86 -16.71
CA ILE A 7 8.32 15.49 -15.88
C ILE A 7 8.45 15.98 -14.42
N SER A 8 9.68 16.17 -13.94
CA SER A 8 10.01 16.74 -12.64
C SER A 8 9.58 18.21 -12.48
N SER A 9 9.59 18.97 -13.57
CA SER A 9 9.25 20.41 -13.60
C SER A 9 7.75 20.68 -13.81
N ILE A 10 6.96 19.66 -14.11
CA ILE A 10 5.51 19.79 -14.32
C ILE A 10 4.85 20.23 -13.02
N LYS A 11 4.28 21.44 -13.07
CA LYS A 11 3.38 21.96 -12.04
C LYS A 11 1.96 21.53 -12.39
N LEU A 12 1.33 20.78 -11.49
CA LEU A 12 -0.06 20.39 -11.66
C LEU A 12 -0.96 21.64 -11.69
N PRO A 13 -1.91 21.73 -12.64
CA PRO A 13 -2.91 22.78 -12.66
C PRO A 13 -3.69 22.84 -11.34
N LEU A 14 -4.15 24.03 -10.96
CA LEU A 14 -4.90 24.22 -9.72
C LEU A 14 -6.15 23.32 -9.66
N ALA A 15 -6.86 23.18 -10.80
CA ALA A 15 -8.01 22.29 -10.92
C ALA A 15 -7.68 20.82 -10.59
N VAL A 16 -6.49 20.33 -10.99
CA VAL A 16 -6.06 18.96 -10.71
C VAL A 16 -5.76 18.76 -9.22
N LYS A 17 -5.16 19.76 -8.57
CA LYS A 17 -4.93 19.74 -7.12
C LYS A 17 -6.24 19.70 -6.33
N TRP A 18 -7.22 20.50 -6.72
CA TRP A 18 -8.56 20.47 -6.12
C TRP A 18 -9.27 19.13 -6.36
N CYS A 19 -9.12 18.54 -7.55
CA CYS A 19 -9.65 17.21 -7.84
C CYS A 19 -9.06 16.15 -6.90
N LEU A 20 -7.72 16.12 -6.74
CA LEU A 20 -7.05 15.22 -5.81
C LEU A 20 -7.51 15.41 -4.35
N LEU A 21 -7.62 16.67 -3.91
CA LEU A 21 -8.12 16.98 -2.57
C LEU A 21 -9.58 16.54 -2.37
N GLY A 22 -10.42 16.74 -3.39
CA GLY A 22 -11.82 16.31 -3.39
C GLY A 22 -11.94 14.79 -3.28
N ILE A 23 -11.17 14.04 -4.10
CA ILE A 23 -11.11 12.57 -4.03
C ILE A 23 -10.67 12.12 -2.65
N PHE A 24 -9.57 12.68 -2.12
CA PHE A 24 -9.08 12.33 -0.79
C PHE A 24 -10.13 12.59 0.30
N SER A 25 -10.79 13.74 0.25
CA SER A 25 -11.82 14.13 1.22
C SER A 25 -13.01 13.17 1.18
N ILE A 26 -13.48 12.81 -0.03
CA ILE A 26 -14.58 11.85 -0.20
C ILE A 26 -14.17 10.48 0.37
N MET A 27 -12.99 9.96 0.01
CA MET A 27 -12.52 8.66 0.50
C MET A 27 -12.34 8.65 2.03
N PHE A 28 -11.82 9.74 2.60
CA PHE A 28 -11.69 9.90 4.03
C PHE A 28 -13.06 9.92 4.73
N LEU A 29 -14.03 10.65 4.19
CA LEU A 29 -15.40 10.70 4.73
C LEU A 29 -16.09 9.34 4.66
N ILE A 30 -15.97 8.63 3.55
CA ILE A 30 -16.49 7.25 3.42
C ILE A 30 -15.84 6.36 4.47
N LYS A 31 -14.52 6.46 4.68
CA LYS A 31 -13.84 5.65 5.70
C LYS A 31 -14.31 6.00 7.12
N ALA A 32 -14.40 7.29 7.43
CA ALA A 32 -14.86 7.73 8.74
C ALA A 32 -16.29 7.25 9.03
N TRP A 33 -17.15 7.26 8.01
CA TRP A 33 -18.50 6.72 8.10
C TRP A 33 -18.51 5.20 8.28
N ASP A 34 -17.72 4.46 7.50
CA ASP A 34 -17.56 3.01 7.57
C ASP A 34 -17.13 2.54 8.96
N VAL A 35 -16.06 3.13 9.51
CA VAL A 35 -15.53 2.79 10.84
C VAL A 35 -16.53 3.09 11.94
N LYS A 36 -17.33 4.16 11.79
CA LYS A 36 -18.28 4.60 12.81
C LYS A 36 -19.59 3.80 12.79
N TYR A 37 -20.08 3.44 11.62
CA TYR A 37 -21.47 2.96 11.46
C TYR A 37 -21.60 1.57 10.85
N VAL A 38 -20.68 1.12 10.00
CA VAL A 38 -20.85 -0.14 9.25
C VAL A 38 -20.00 -1.25 9.84
N ASN A 39 -18.68 -1.08 9.83
CA ASN A 39 -17.72 -2.11 10.22
C ASN A 39 -17.06 -1.75 11.55
N LYS A 40 -17.88 -1.34 12.53
CA LYS A 40 -17.41 -0.91 13.85
C LYS A 40 -16.67 -2.07 14.53
N GLY A 41 -15.36 -1.89 14.73
CA GLY A 41 -14.50 -2.88 15.37
C GLY A 41 -13.99 -4.00 14.48
N GLN A 42 -14.23 -3.96 13.15
CA GLN A 42 -13.63 -4.96 12.26
C GLN A 42 -12.12 -4.74 12.07
N SER A 43 -11.39 -5.84 12.00
CA SER A 43 -9.96 -5.82 11.82
C SER A 43 -9.54 -5.75 10.34
N VAL A 44 -8.57 -4.88 10.03
CA VAL A 44 -7.87 -4.86 8.73
C VAL A 44 -7.07 -6.15 8.52
N PHE A 45 -6.72 -6.83 9.60
CA PHE A 45 -5.84 -7.99 9.64
C PHE A 45 -6.62 -9.29 9.47
N THR A 46 -7.47 -9.36 8.45
CA THR A 46 -8.27 -10.56 8.12
C THR A 46 -7.92 -11.09 6.75
N TYR A 47 -8.17 -12.38 6.52
CA TYR A 47 -7.90 -13.05 5.24
C TYR A 47 -6.45 -12.84 4.77
N ASP A 48 -6.25 -12.50 3.51
CA ASP A 48 -4.93 -12.32 2.89
C ASP A 48 -4.15 -11.16 3.52
N ALA A 49 -4.84 -10.10 3.97
CA ALA A 49 -4.22 -8.95 4.62
C ALA A 49 -3.43 -9.36 5.86
N PHE A 50 -3.92 -10.35 6.60
CA PHE A 50 -3.20 -10.92 7.74
C PHE A 50 -1.85 -11.52 7.31
N GLY A 51 -1.84 -12.35 6.26
CA GLY A 51 -0.62 -13.00 5.79
C GLY A 51 0.44 -12.03 5.28
N TYR A 52 0.02 -10.92 4.64
CA TYR A 52 0.93 -9.84 4.27
C TYR A 52 1.52 -9.12 5.48
N TYR A 53 0.71 -8.92 6.52
CA TYR A 53 1.04 -8.09 7.68
C TYR A 53 1.88 -8.80 8.74
N ILE A 54 1.71 -10.12 8.88
CA ILE A 54 2.23 -10.93 10.01
C ILE A 54 3.74 -10.79 10.26
N TYR A 55 4.50 -10.45 9.23
CA TYR A 55 5.93 -10.18 9.32
C TYR A 55 6.26 -9.03 10.27
N LEU A 56 5.43 -7.99 10.34
CA LEU A 56 5.66 -6.81 11.17
C LEU A 56 5.64 -7.14 12.67
N PRO A 57 4.53 -7.61 13.26
CA PRO A 57 4.51 -7.98 14.67
C PRO A 57 5.48 -9.14 14.97
N GLY A 58 5.57 -10.14 14.08
CA GLY A 58 6.48 -11.27 14.26
C GLY A 58 7.94 -10.85 14.37
N THR A 59 8.38 -9.85 13.59
CA THR A 59 9.77 -9.39 13.63
C THR A 59 10.02 -8.37 14.75
N ILE A 60 9.11 -7.41 14.96
CA ILE A 60 9.37 -6.21 15.78
C ILE A 60 8.92 -6.39 17.23
N ILE A 61 7.88 -7.19 17.48
CA ILE A 61 7.27 -7.33 18.81
C ILE A 61 7.63 -8.70 19.40
N TYR A 62 7.35 -9.77 18.66
CA TYR A 62 7.46 -11.14 19.18
C TYR A 62 8.80 -11.81 18.91
N HIS A 63 9.58 -11.28 17.95
CA HIS A 63 10.86 -11.84 17.52
C HIS A 63 10.75 -13.34 17.11
N ASP A 64 9.61 -13.71 16.55
CA ASP A 64 9.30 -15.06 16.07
C ASP A 64 8.51 -14.96 14.75
N ILE A 65 9.19 -15.31 13.66
CA ILE A 65 8.64 -15.47 12.31
C ILE A 65 8.75 -16.91 11.81
N GLY A 66 9.11 -17.83 12.71
CA GLY A 66 9.36 -19.23 12.40
C GLY A 66 8.23 -20.10 12.92
N LYS A 67 7.98 -20.08 14.22
CA LYS A 67 6.98 -20.96 14.85
C LYS A 67 5.61 -20.30 14.98
N TYR A 68 5.60 -18.99 15.19
CA TYR A 68 4.41 -18.19 15.45
C TYR A 68 3.62 -18.65 16.68
N GLU A 69 4.31 -19.01 17.77
CA GLU A 69 3.68 -19.51 19.02
C GLU A 69 2.77 -18.44 19.68
N TRP A 70 3.02 -17.16 19.39
CA TRP A 70 2.26 -16.02 19.89
C TRP A 70 0.90 -15.82 19.20
N LEU A 71 0.60 -16.55 18.11
CA LEU A 71 -0.61 -16.30 17.33
C LEU A 71 -1.89 -16.77 17.99
N ASP A 72 -1.85 -17.85 18.76
CA ASP A 72 -3.05 -18.43 19.34
C ASP A 72 -3.70 -17.43 20.33
N SER A 73 -2.88 -16.78 21.16
CA SER A 73 -3.36 -15.74 22.09
C SER A 73 -3.91 -14.50 21.37
N ILE A 74 -3.27 -14.09 20.27
CA ILE A 74 -3.76 -12.98 19.44
C ILE A 74 -5.08 -13.33 18.76
N ASN A 75 -5.23 -14.56 18.30
CA ASN A 75 -6.47 -14.98 17.66
C ASN A 75 -7.63 -15.15 18.67
N GLU A 76 -7.33 -15.60 19.89
CA GLU A 76 -8.31 -15.64 20.97
C GLU A 76 -8.83 -14.24 21.34
N GLU A 77 -7.94 -13.23 21.34
CA GLU A 77 -8.32 -11.86 21.69
C GLU A 77 -9.06 -11.12 20.57
N TYR A 78 -8.60 -11.28 19.32
CA TYR A 78 -9.03 -10.44 18.20
C TYR A 78 -9.85 -11.18 17.12
N HIS A 79 -9.97 -12.50 17.21
CA HIS A 79 -10.71 -13.36 16.27
C HIS A 79 -10.36 -13.09 14.80
N LEU A 80 -9.06 -12.99 14.50
CA LEU A 80 -8.52 -12.59 13.19
C LEU A 80 -8.47 -13.75 12.19
N LEU A 81 -8.33 -14.96 12.71
CA LEU A 81 -8.17 -16.20 11.98
C LEU A 81 -9.47 -16.98 12.10
N GLY A 82 -10.02 -17.38 10.95
CA GLY A 82 -11.14 -18.33 10.93
C GLY A 82 -10.70 -19.71 11.42
N ASN A 83 -11.56 -20.71 11.23
CA ASN A 83 -11.32 -22.09 11.69
C ASN A 83 -10.04 -22.74 11.13
N HIS A 84 -9.45 -22.18 10.06
CA HIS A 84 -8.21 -22.65 9.45
C HIS A 84 -7.29 -21.49 9.07
N ILE A 85 -6.02 -21.56 9.50
CA ILE A 85 -4.97 -20.58 9.19
C ILE A 85 -4.32 -20.93 7.84
N TYR A 86 -4.99 -20.62 6.74
CA TYR A 86 -4.48 -20.93 5.40
C TYR A 86 -3.30 -20.03 4.95
N GLN A 87 -3.00 -18.97 5.73
CA GLN A 87 -1.92 -18.03 5.47
C GLN A 87 -0.56 -18.57 5.92
N LEU A 88 -0.53 -19.62 6.75
CA LEU A 88 0.69 -20.27 7.24
C LEU A 88 0.69 -21.75 6.84
N HIS A 89 1.86 -22.26 6.49
CA HIS A 89 2.06 -23.66 6.14
C HIS A 89 3.13 -24.28 7.02
N ASP A 90 2.83 -25.45 7.61
CA ASP A 90 3.81 -26.20 8.41
C ASP A 90 4.94 -26.74 7.53
N CYS A 91 6.16 -26.67 8.06
CA CYS A 91 7.38 -27.16 7.45
C CYS A 91 7.87 -28.42 8.17
N PRO A 92 8.63 -29.32 7.49
CA PRO A 92 9.14 -30.55 8.11
C PRO A 92 10.04 -30.36 9.33
N ASN A 93 10.63 -29.17 9.49
CA ASN A 93 11.49 -28.81 10.62
C ASN A 93 10.71 -28.29 11.84
N GLY A 94 9.38 -28.32 11.81
CA GLY A 94 8.52 -27.83 12.90
C GLY A 94 8.26 -26.32 12.89
N ASN A 95 8.84 -25.57 11.94
CA ASN A 95 8.48 -24.17 11.70
C ASN A 95 7.27 -24.07 10.77
N LYS A 96 6.74 -22.86 10.64
CA LYS A 96 5.72 -22.45 9.69
C LYS A 96 6.30 -21.42 8.73
N VAL A 97 5.80 -21.41 7.50
CA VAL A 97 6.13 -20.41 6.49
C VAL A 97 4.88 -19.65 6.10
N ALA A 98 4.98 -18.32 6.04
CA ALA A 98 3.91 -17.49 5.54
C ALA A 98 3.76 -17.65 4.02
N LYS A 99 2.53 -17.91 3.58
CA LYS A 99 2.14 -18.07 2.17
C LYS A 99 2.38 -16.81 1.36
N TYR A 100 2.21 -15.65 1.98
CA TYR A 100 2.30 -14.34 1.35
C TYR A 100 3.69 -13.75 1.55
N TYR A 101 4.17 -12.96 0.59
CA TYR A 101 5.50 -12.34 0.64
C TYR A 101 5.50 -11.06 1.48
N LEU A 102 6.67 -10.67 1.98
CA LEU A 102 6.86 -9.58 2.94
C LEU A 102 6.74 -8.16 2.33
N GLY A 103 6.67 -8.01 1.01
CA GLY A 103 6.76 -6.68 0.37
C GLY A 103 5.66 -5.71 0.83
N THR A 104 4.44 -6.19 1.05
CA THR A 104 3.34 -5.35 1.56
C THR A 104 3.62 -4.89 3.00
N ALA A 105 4.18 -5.75 3.84
CA ALA A 105 4.62 -5.38 5.19
C ALA A 105 5.67 -4.27 5.15
N LEU A 106 6.63 -4.29 4.21
CA LEU A 106 7.61 -3.21 4.07
C LEU A 106 6.96 -1.85 3.77
N MET A 107 5.91 -1.84 2.94
CA MET A 107 5.15 -0.62 2.65
C MET A 107 4.34 -0.15 3.87
N GLN A 108 3.87 -1.08 4.69
CA GLN A 108 3.12 -0.79 5.92
C GLN A 108 4.01 -0.39 7.10
N LEU A 109 5.29 -0.77 7.08
CA LEU A 109 6.26 -0.58 8.15
C LEU A 109 6.29 0.83 8.76
N PRO A 110 6.41 1.95 7.99
CA PRO A 110 6.47 3.27 8.61
C PRO A 110 5.22 3.62 9.42
N PHE A 111 4.04 3.18 8.98
CA PHE A 111 2.78 3.41 9.69
C PHE A 111 2.65 2.51 10.91
N PHE A 112 3.06 1.25 10.79
CA PHE A 112 3.15 0.31 11.89
C PHE A 112 4.05 0.83 13.02
N LEU A 113 5.22 1.37 12.68
CA LEU A 113 6.16 1.90 13.68
C LEU A 113 5.59 3.10 14.42
N VAL A 114 4.84 3.97 13.75
CA VAL A 114 4.12 5.08 14.42
C VAL A 114 3.11 4.54 15.43
N ALA A 115 2.35 3.50 15.07
CA ALA A 115 1.43 2.84 15.99
C ALA A 115 2.17 2.13 17.15
N ASP A 116 3.27 1.45 16.87
CA ASP A 116 4.08 0.76 17.89
C ASP A 116 4.66 1.73 18.91
N VAL A 117 5.20 2.85 18.44
CA VAL A 117 5.70 3.94 19.29
C VAL A 117 4.56 4.51 20.13
N TYR A 118 3.39 4.75 19.55
CA TYR A 118 2.23 5.23 20.31
C TYR A 118 1.81 4.24 21.41
N CYS A 119 1.67 2.95 21.09
CA CYS A 119 1.31 1.91 22.06
C CYS A 119 2.40 1.68 23.12
N ARG A 120 3.67 1.96 22.80
CA ARG A 120 4.77 1.88 23.79
C ARG A 120 4.64 2.94 24.88
N TYR A 121 4.11 4.12 24.57
CA TYR A 121 4.00 5.24 25.51
C TYR A 121 2.57 5.50 26.00
N SER A 122 1.61 4.67 25.62
CA SER A 122 0.22 4.80 26.02
C SER A 122 -0.26 3.54 26.73
N ASP A 123 -0.69 3.68 27.99
CA ASP A 123 -1.29 2.58 28.76
C ASP A 123 -2.70 2.20 28.27
N LYS A 124 -3.23 2.91 27.27
CA LYS A 124 -4.60 2.72 26.77
C LYS A 124 -4.74 1.52 25.83
N TYR A 125 -3.68 1.15 25.11
CA TYR A 125 -3.73 0.09 24.09
C TYR A 125 -2.53 -0.83 24.19
N LYS A 126 -2.78 -2.13 24.00
CA LYS A 126 -1.73 -3.15 24.02
C LYS A 126 -0.76 -2.95 22.87
N ARG A 127 0.53 -3.09 23.15
CA ARG A 127 1.60 -3.13 22.15
C ARG A 127 1.76 -4.56 21.61
N ASP A 128 0.75 -5.04 20.89
CA ASP A 128 0.66 -6.42 20.40
C ASP A 128 0.66 -6.55 18.87
N GLY A 129 0.62 -5.42 18.15
CA GLY A 129 0.57 -5.37 16.69
C GLY A 129 -0.84 -5.44 16.11
N PHE A 130 -1.90 -5.58 16.91
CA PHE A 130 -3.27 -5.79 16.42
C PHE A 130 -4.31 -4.89 17.08
N SER A 131 -3.95 -4.26 18.21
CA SER A 131 -4.80 -3.28 18.89
C SER A 131 -5.18 -2.09 17.98
N ALA A 132 -6.20 -1.33 18.39
CA ALA A 132 -6.83 -0.30 17.55
C ALA A 132 -5.86 0.69 16.87
N PRO A 133 -4.77 1.18 17.50
CA PRO A 133 -3.81 2.05 16.82
C PRO A 133 -3.14 1.42 15.59
N TYR A 134 -2.82 0.12 15.64
CA TYR A 134 -2.25 -0.59 14.50
C TYR A 134 -3.24 -0.66 13.34
N ASN A 135 -4.49 -1.03 13.63
CA ASN A 135 -5.57 -1.08 12.63
C ASN A 135 -5.76 0.28 11.94
N VAL A 136 -5.86 1.36 12.73
CA VAL A 136 -5.99 2.73 12.21
C VAL A 136 -4.78 3.11 11.36
N SER A 137 -3.57 2.79 11.81
CA SER A 137 -2.35 3.13 11.07
C SER A 137 -2.30 2.52 9.67
N ILE A 138 -2.78 1.27 9.51
CA ILE A 138 -2.79 0.60 8.19
C ILE A 138 -3.91 1.13 7.30
N HIS A 139 -5.04 1.55 7.86
CA HIS A 139 -6.03 2.31 7.10
C HIS A 139 -5.48 3.64 6.59
N ILE A 140 -4.75 4.37 7.43
CA ILE A 140 -4.07 5.60 7.03
C ILE A 140 -3.03 5.30 5.95
N ALA A 141 -2.26 4.22 6.07
CA ALA A 141 -1.30 3.79 5.06
C ALA A 141 -1.96 3.62 3.69
N GLY A 142 -3.09 2.90 3.63
CA GLY A 142 -3.86 2.71 2.40
C GLY A 142 -4.29 4.04 1.76
N LEU A 143 -4.84 4.97 2.55
CA LEU A 143 -5.25 6.29 2.04
C LEU A 143 -4.04 7.12 1.56
N VAL A 144 -2.93 7.08 2.28
CA VAL A 144 -1.70 7.81 1.92
C VAL A 144 -1.10 7.28 0.62
N TYR A 145 -0.92 5.96 0.49
CA TYR A 145 -0.39 5.40 -0.75
C TYR A 145 -1.34 5.61 -1.93
N MET A 146 -2.64 5.56 -1.71
CA MET A 146 -3.62 5.87 -2.74
C MET A 146 -3.48 7.31 -3.26
N ILE A 147 -3.44 8.30 -2.38
CA ILE A 147 -3.34 9.71 -2.80
C ILE A 147 -1.98 10.02 -3.42
N LEU A 148 -0.89 9.44 -2.91
CA LEU A 148 0.43 9.54 -3.53
C LEU A 148 0.43 8.92 -4.93
N GLY A 149 -0.21 7.76 -5.10
CA GLY A 149 -0.33 7.07 -6.38
C GLY A 149 -1.11 7.91 -7.40
N LEU A 150 -2.24 8.48 -7.00
CA LEU A 150 -3.04 9.38 -7.85
C LEU A 150 -2.29 10.68 -8.18
N PHE A 151 -1.56 11.25 -7.21
CA PHE A 151 -0.76 12.46 -7.44
C PHE A 151 0.33 12.23 -8.47
N ILE A 152 1.06 11.11 -8.37
CA ILE A 152 2.08 10.74 -9.35
C ILE A 152 1.45 10.46 -10.71
N LEU A 153 0.33 9.73 -10.74
CA LEU A 153 -0.41 9.48 -11.98
C LEU A 153 -0.89 10.77 -12.64
N ALA A 154 -1.35 11.75 -11.86
CA ALA A 154 -1.74 13.06 -12.35
C ALA A 154 -0.57 13.75 -13.07
N LYS A 155 0.65 13.66 -12.52
CA LYS A 155 1.86 14.19 -13.18
C LYS A 155 2.16 13.47 -14.48
N VAL A 156 2.08 12.14 -14.47
CA VAL A 156 2.30 11.31 -15.67
C VAL A 156 1.30 11.68 -16.77
N LEU A 157 0.01 11.74 -16.45
CA LEU A 157 -1.03 12.07 -17.42
C LEU A 157 -0.92 13.52 -17.93
N SER A 158 -0.52 14.46 -17.07
CA SER A 158 -0.33 15.87 -17.45
C SER A 158 0.83 16.09 -18.44
N VAL A 159 1.68 15.08 -18.69
CA VAL A 159 2.66 15.12 -19.80
C VAL A 159 1.97 15.06 -21.16
N TYR A 160 0.82 14.38 -21.24
CA TYR A 160 0.19 13.98 -22.50
C TYR A 160 -1.20 14.60 -22.71
N PHE A 161 -1.88 14.97 -21.63
CA PHE A 161 -3.29 15.35 -21.69
C PHE A 161 -3.59 16.65 -20.94
N GLU A 162 -4.67 17.30 -21.35
CA GLU A 162 -5.20 18.48 -20.69
C GLU A 162 -5.86 18.15 -19.34
N ALA A 163 -5.97 19.16 -18.48
CA ALA A 163 -6.44 19.01 -17.10
C ALA A 163 -7.81 18.32 -16.98
N ILE A 164 -8.73 18.54 -17.92
CA ILE A 164 -10.05 17.91 -17.90
C ILE A 164 -9.96 16.39 -18.05
N VAL A 165 -9.16 15.90 -19.00
CA VAL A 165 -8.95 14.47 -19.24
C VAL A 165 -8.22 13.84 -18.06
N VAL A 166 -7.22 14.53 -17.51
CA VAL A 166 -6.52 14.10 -16.30
C VAL A 166 -7.51 13.93 -15.15
N ASN A 167 -8.34 14.95 -14.86
CA ASN A 167 -9.29 14.91 -13.76
C ASN A 167 -10.34 13.81 -13.93
N LEU A 168 -10.95 13.69 -15.12
CA LEU A 168 -11.91 12.64 -15.39
C LEU A 168 -11.29 11.25 -15.19
N THR A 169 -10.06 11.05 -15.66
CA THR A 169 -9.32 9.80 -15.48
C THR A 169 -9.05 9.50 -14.00
N LEU A 170 -8.60 10.48 -13.23
CA LEU A 170 -8.34 10.33 -11.79
C LEU A 170 -9.63 9.97 -11.02
N ILE A 171 -10.74 10.63 -11.34
CA ILE A 171 -12.05 10.36 -10.75
C ILE A 171 -12.52 8.95 -11.11
N SER A 172 -12.43 8.56 -12.39
CA SER A 172 -12.82 7.22 -12.86
C SER A 172 -11.99 6.14 -12.16
N ILE A 173 -10.67 6.31 -12.07
CA ILE A 173 -9.82 5.36 -11.35
C ILE A 173 -10.23 5.30 -9.88
N ALA A 174 -10.32 6.44 -9.21
CA ALA A 174 -10.54 6.49 -7.77
C ALA A 174 -11.92 5.97 -7.33
N LEU A 175 -12.98 6.26 -8.09
CA LEU A 175 -14.37 6.03 -7.67
C LEU A 175 -15.10 4.96 -8.49
N ALA A 176 -14.69 4.72 -9.75
CA ALA A 176 -15.37 3.77 -10.64
C ALA A 176 -14.63 2.43 -10.77
N THR A 177 -13.56 2.22 -10.01
CA THR A 177 -12.84 0.93 -9.95
C THR A 177 -12.83 0.32 -8.56
N ASN A 178 -12.30 -0.89 -8.46
CA ASN A 178 -12.10 -1.58 -7.19
C ASN A 178 -11.04 -0.91 -6.28
N ILE A 179 -10.34 0.13 -6.74
CA ILE A 179 -9.29 0.75 -5.93
C ILE A 179 -9.88 1.43 -4.69
N LEU A 180 -11.11 1.97 -4.77
CA LEU A 180 -11.84 2.50 -3.62
C LEU A 180 -12.00 1.41 -2.55
N GLN A 181 -12.39 0.20 -2.97
CA GLN A 181 -12.57 -0.95 -2.11
C GLN A 181 -11.28 -1.27 -1.34
N TYR A 182 -10.15 -1.31 -2.05
CA TYR A 182 -8.87 -1.63 -1.44
C TYR A 182 -8.26 -0.48 -0.64
N ALA A 183 -8.54 0.79 -0.96
CA ALA A 183 -8.00 1.92 -0.23
C ALA A 183 -8.76 2.20 1.06
N VAL A 184 -10.10 2.10 1.04
CA VAL A 184 -10.97 2.49 2.15
C VAL A 184 -11.30 1.29 3.04
N PHE A 185 -11.82 0.21 2.44
CA PHE A 185 -12.36 -0.90 3.23
C PHE A 185 -11.30 -1.97 3.50
N LYS A 186 -10.45 -2.27 2.51
CA LYS A 186 -9.46 -3.36 2.57
C LYS A 186 -8.01 -2.87 2.47
N SER A 187 -7.67 -1.82 3.23
CA SER A 187 -6.36 -1.13 3.20
C SER A 187 -5.14 -2.01 3.52
N GLY A 188 -5.36 -3.17 4.13
CA GLY A 188 -4.31 -4.16 4.39
C GLY A 188 -3.90 -5.00 3.17
N MET A 189 -4.65 -4.93 2.07
CA MET A 189 -4.38 -5.69 0.85
C MET A 189 -3.27 -5.04 0.00
N SER A 190 -2.55 -5.85 -0.77
CA SER A 190 -1.41 -5.40 -1.59
C SER A 190 -1.75 -4.37 -2.68
N HIS A 191 -3.00 -4.30 -3.14
CA HIS A 191 -3.40 -3.63 -4.40
C HIS A 191 -3.11 -2.12 -4.42
N VAL A 192 -3.34 -1.40 -3.32
CA VAL A 192 -3.12 0.05 -3.28
C VAL A 192 -1.63 0.40 -3.25
N TYR A 193 -0.85 -0.42 -2.55
CA TYR A 193 0.61 -0.29 -2.53
C TYR A 193 1.20 -0.56 -3.92
N LEU A 194 0.70 -1.59 -4.61
CA LEU A 194 1.08 -1.86 -6.01
C LEU A 194 0.69 -0.70 -6.92
N PHE A 195 -0.54 -0.20 -6.83
CA PHE A 195 -0.95 0.96 -7.63
C PHE A 195 0.04 2.13 -7.51
N PHE A 196 0.41 2.50 -6.28
CA PHE A 196 1.43 3.52 -6.05
C PHE A 196 2.78 3.19 -6.70
N LEU A 197 3.27 1.95 -6.54
CA LEU A 197 4.56 1.55 -7.13
C LEU A 197 4.52 1.52 -8.66
N TYR A 198 3.40 1.14 -9.27
CA TYR A 198 3.21 1.17 -10.71
C TYR A 198 3.18 2.60 -11.25
N THR A 199 2.49 3.53 -10.59
CA THR A 199 2.48 4.94 -11.04
C THR A 199 3.85 5.58 -10.85
N LEU A 200 4.56 5.23 -9.78
CA LEU A 200 5.94 5.64 -9.55
C LEU A 200 6.90 5.06 -10.60
N MET A 201 6.72 3.80 -11.00
CA MET A 201 7.48 3.19 -12.09
C MET A 201 7.28 3.98 -13.39
N LEU A 202 6.04 4.27 -13.78
CA LEU A 202 5.75 5.07 -14.98
C LEU A 202 6.44 6.44 -14.92
N TYR A 203 6.37 7.11 -13.77
CA TYR A 203 7.03 8.40 -13.57
C TYR A 203 8.56 8.29 -13.74
N LEU A 204 9.19 7.27 -13.15
CA LEU A 204 10.64 7.08 -13.27
C LEU A 204 11.06 6.69 -14.68
N VAL A 205 10.29 5.86 -15.38
CA VAL A 205 10.58 5.45 -16.76
C VAL A 205 10.49 6.65 -17.71
N ILE A 206 9.45 7.49 -17.59
CA ILE A 206 9.34 8.71 -18.39
C ILE A 206 10.51 9.66 -18.10
N LYS A 207 10.91 9.79 -16.83
CA LYS A 207 12.08 10.59 -16.44
C LYS A 207 13.38 10.01 -17.01
N TRP A 208 13.54 8.69 -16.92
CA TRP A 208 14.74 7.98 -17.35
C TRP A 208 14.90 8.00 -18.87
N ASN A 209 13.84 7.80 -19.66
CA ASN A 209 13.91 7.89 -21.12
C ASN A 209 14.37 9.26 -21.63
N LYS A 210 13.99 10.35 -20.93
CA LYS A 210 14.42 11.70 -21.30
C LYS A 210 15.85 12.01 -20.86
N ASN A 211 16.23 11.58 -19.65
CA ASN A 211 17.56 11.82 -19.11
C ASN A 211 18.05 10.61 -18.30
N PRO A 212 18.62 9.58 -18.97
CA PRO A 212 19.11 8.39 -18.31
C PRO A 212 20.22 8.74 -17.32
N ASN A 213 20.06 8.34 -16.06
CA ASN A 213 21.08 8.53 -15.03
C ASN A 213 21.07 7.38 -14.04
N LEU A 214 22.20 7.18 -13.36
CA LEU A 214 22.39 6.06 -12.44
C LEU A 214 21.34 6.04 -11.31
N ASN A 215 20.97 7.20 -10.78
CA ASN A 215 20.02 7.30 -9.67
C ASN A 215 18.61 6.82 -10.09
N THR A 216 18.14 7.20 -11.27
CA THR A 216 16.85 6.73 -11.79
C THR A 216 16.90 5.25 -12.17
N SER A 217 18.02 4.75 -12.70
CA SER A 217 18.21 3.31 -12.97
C SER A 217 18.18 2.47 -11.69
N ILE A 218 18.88 2.89 -10.63
CA ILE A 218 18.83 2.22 -9.32
C ILE A 218 17.41 2.27 -8.77
N GLY A 219 16.74 3.42 -8.85
CA GLY A 219 15.34 3.56 -8.44
C GLY A 219 14.40 2.58 -9.15
N ILE A 220 14.53 2.43 -10.47
CA ILE A 220 13.77 1.44 -11.26
C ILE A 220 14.07 0.02 -10.79
N GLY A 221 15.34 -0.35 -10.60
CA GLY A 221 15.72 -1.68 -10.12
C GLY A 221 15.16 -2.02 -8.74
N VAL A 222 15.24 -1.07 -7.80
CA VAL A 222 14.65 -1.20 -6.46
C VAL A 222 13.14 -1.37 -6.53
N LEU A 223 12.44 -0.63 -7.40
CA LEU A 223 11.00 -0.79 -7.57
C LEU A 223 10.62 -2.14 -8.15
N ILE A 224 11.36 -2.66 -9.14
CA ILE A 224 11.12 -4.00 -9.69
C ILE A 224 11.25 -5.05 -8.57
N GLY A 225 12.32 -4.96 -7.78
CA GLY A 225 12.55 -5.86 -6.64
C GLY A 225 11.43 -5.78 -5.61
N LEU A 226 11.02 -4.56 -5.23
CA LEU A 226 9.96 -4.34 -4.25
C LEU A 226 8.59 -4.83 -4.75
N VAL A 227 8.25 -4.60 -6.02
CA VAL A 227 7.01 -5.10 -6.63
C VAL A 227 7.00 -6.63 -6.66
N ALA A 228 8.12 -7.25 -7.06
CA ALA A 228 8.25 -8.71 -7.04
C ALA A 228 8.14 -9.29 -5.62
N LEU A 229 8.68 -8.58 -4.61
CA LEU A 229 8.53 -8.93 -3.19
C LEU A 229 7.11 -8.74 -2.65
N ILE A 230 6.29 -7.88 -3.26
CA ILE A 230 4.87 -7.80 -2.91
C ILE A 230 4.13 -8.97 -3.55
N ARG A 231 4.32 -9.16 -4.86
CA ARG A 231 3.72 -10.22 -5.66
C ARG A 231 4.67 -10.62 -6.80
N PRO A 232 5.20 -11.86 -6.82
CA PRO A 232 6.12 -12.29 -7.87
C PRO A 232 5.53 -12.20 -9.28
N THR A 233 4.21 -12.40 -9.42
CA THR A 233 3.49 -12.25 -10.69
C THR A 233 3.57 -10.83 -11.25
N ASP A 234 3.65 -9.83 -10.38
CA ASP A 234 3.80 -8.41 -10.75
C ASP A 234 5.27 -8.05 -11.04
N GLY A 235 6.22 -8.97 -10.83
CA GLY A 235 7.61 -8.79 -11.21
C GLY A 235 7.80 -8.47 -12.69
N LEU A 236 6.84 -8.85 -13.54
CA LEU A 236 6.77 -8.49 -14.97
C LEU A 236 6.72 -6.98 -15.22
N ILE A 237 6.57 -6.15 -14.19
CA ILE A 237 6.71 -4.70 -14.27
C ILE A 237 8.04 -4.26 -14.92
N PHE A 238 9.09 -5.10 -14.90
CA PHE A 238 10.35 -4.83 -15.61
C PHE A 238 10.16 -4.63 -17.13
N LEU A 239 9.07 -5.14 -17.72
CA LEU A 239 8.76 -4.93 -19.13
C LEU A 239 8.45 -3.47 -19.46
N ILE A 240 7.99 -2.68 -18.48
CA ILE A 240 7.71 -1.26 -18.69
C ILE A 240 9.00 -0.51 -19.09
N PRO A 241 10.08 -0.44 -18.27
CA PRO A 241 11.31 0.23 -18.69
C PRO A 241 11.95 -0.39 -19.94
N LEU A 242 11.73 -1.69 -20.21
CA LEU A 242 12.31 -2.37 -21.38
C LEU A 242 11.63 -1.99 -22.70
N LEU A 243 10.29 -1.84 -22.70
CA LEU A 243 9.48 -1.67 -23.90
C LEU A 243 9.03 -0.21 -24.11
N TRP A 244 9.05 0.61 -23.07
CA TRP A 244 8.64 2.01 -23.15
C TRP A 244 9.68 2.84 -23.90
N ARG A 245 9.28 3.43 -25.04
CA ARG A 245 10.11 4.34 -25.85
C ARG A 245 9.59 5.76 -25.75
#